data_AF-A0A662P7T4-F1
#
_entry.id   AF-A0A662P7T4-F1
#
_cell.length_a   1.000
_cell.length_b   1.000
_cell.length_c   1.000
_cell.angle_alpha   90.00
_cell.angle_beta   90.00
_cell.angle_gamma   90.00
#
_symmetry.space_group_name_H-M   'P 1'
#
loop_
_entity.id
_entity.type
_entity.pdbx_description
1 polymer ?
#
loop_
_entity_poly.entity_id
_entity_poly.type
_entity_poly.pdbx_seq_one_letter_code
_entity_poly.pdbx_strand_id
1 'polypeptide(L)'
;MPFIQLKPREQSFISIARDLTKRLSSVVLCEGSSDVDILKAVVEEPEVNIGITDCGGIRETYEVARYVAVLAYQSRRLRSLGILVNADEFSYEDRARSLLDSLVAHGIPIKGLERVDKGIFKSSFRLHTRRYSVLVCIAGVKELPLSRHCIEDHIVSALLMDERISRKELEGISSSKDFLESRNICIEDVIMTLRREKYELFEKVFQRLRMFVKLLANLSIRGI
;
A
#
# COMPACT_ATOMS: atom_id res chain seq x y z
N MET A 1 -15.01 8.69 -4.23
CA MET A 1 -15.61 7.32 -4.30
C MET A 1 -14.98 6.49 -3.20
N PRO A 2 -15.72 5.66 -2.43
CA PRO A 2 -15.12 4.87 -1.37
C PRO A 2 -14.26 3.72 -1.94
N PHE A 3 -13.26 3.28 -1.18
CA PHE A 3 -12.58 2.01 -1.45
C PHE A 3 -13.56 0.84 -1.44
N ILE A 4 -13.39 -0.10 -2.36
CA ILE A 4 -14.15 -1.35 -2.38
C ILE A 4 -13.33 -2.42 -1.66
N GLN A 5 -13.72 -2.76 -0.43
CA GLN A 5 -13.06 -3.83 0.32
C GLN A 5 -13.31 -5.18 -0.34
N LEU A 6 -12.24 -5.85 -0.73
CA LEU A 6 -12.29 -7.22 -1.22
C LEU A 6 -12.32 -8.18 -0.02
N LYS A 7 -13.15 -9.23 -0.08
CA LYS A 7 -13.27 -10.22 1.01
C LYS A 7 -11.99 -11.08 1.14
N PRO A 8 -11.62 -11.57 2.34
CA PRO A 8 -10.53 -12.55 2.51
C PRO A 8 -10.87 -13.99 2.09
N ARG A 9 -9.79 -14.78 1.86
CA ARG A 9 -9.60 -16.21 1.51
C ARG A 9 -10.83 -17.11 1.24
N GLU A 10 -11.81 -17.24 2.14
CA GLU A 10 -12.76 -18.37 2.11
C GLU A 10 -14.11 -18.07 1.43
N GLN A 11 -14.45 -16.79 1.22
CA GLN A 11 -15.71 -16.38 0.55
C GLN A 11 -15.50 -15.47 -0.66
N SER A 12 -14.27 -15.31 -1.12
CA SER A 12 -13.88 -14.11 -1.87
C SER A 12 -13.57 -14.30 -3.34
N PHE A 13 -13.16 -15.48 -3.81
CA PHE A 13 -12.66 -15.57 -5.19
C PHE A 13 -13.72 -15.14 -6.22
N ILE A 14 -14.97 -15.57 -6.07
CA ILE A 14 -16.06 -15.22 -7.00
C ILE A 14 -16.47 -13.75 -6.86
N SER A 15 -16.53 -13.19 -5.64
CA SER A 15 -16.86 -11.78 -5.45
C SER A 15 -15.75 -10.87 -5.95
N ILE A 16 -14.50 -11.20 -5.64
CA ILE A 16 -13.30 -10.55 -6.19
C ILE A 16 -13.32 -10.62 -7.71
N ALA A 17 -13.45 -11.81 -8.31
CA ALA A 17 -13.49 -11.96 -9.77
C ALA A 17 -14.64 -11.15 -10.40
N ARG A 18 -15.82 -11.11 -9.77
CA ARG A 18 -16.97 -10.32 -10.25
C ARG A 18 -16.72 -8.82 -10.15
N ASP A 19 -16.16 -8.34 -9.05
CA ASP A 19 -15.90 -6.91 -8.85
C ASP A 19 -14.73 -6.42 -9.73
N LEU A 20 -13.67 -7.22 -9.83
CA LEU A 20 -12.52 -6.96 -10.72
C LEU A 20 -12.94 -6.86 -12.19
N THR A 21 -13.87 -7.70 -12.62
CA THR A 21 -14.35 -7.70 -14.02
C THR A 21 -15.36 -6.60 -14.31
N LYS A 22 -16.11 -6.12 -13.29
CA LYS A 22 -17.23 -5.20 -13.51
C LYS A 22 -17.02 -3.77 -13.01
N ARG A 23 -16.32 -3.52 -11.91
CA ARG A 23 -16.39 -2.21 -11.22
C ARG A 23 -15.04 -1.55 -11.04
N LEU A 24 -13.97 -2.34 -10.91
CA LEU A 24 -12.66 -1.86 -10.50
C LEU A 24 -11.79 -1.47 -11.69
N SER A 25 -11.14 -0.31 -11.58
CA SER A 25 -10.10 0.11 -12.52
C SER A 25 -8.69 -0.15 -11.97
N SER A 26 -8.58 -0.29 -10.65
CA SER A 26 -7.35 -0.61 -9.93
C SER A 26 -7.61 -1.50 -8.73
N VAL A 27 -6.55 -2.20 -8.29
CA VAL A 27 -6.51 -2.97 -7.05
C VAL A 27 -5.26 -2.59 -6.27
N VAL A 28 -5.37 -2.46 -4.95
CA VAL A 28 -4.25 -2.35 -4.02
C VAL A 28 -4.18 -3.62 -3.20
N LEU A 29 -3.02 -4.27 -3.24
CA LEU A 29 -2.67 -5.41 -2.40
C LEU A 29 -1.84 -4.88 -1.24
N CYS A 30 -2.38 -4.99 -0.04
CA CYS A 30 -1.69 -4.65 1.20
C CYS A 30 -1.12 -5.91 1.85
N GLU A 31 0.02 -5.77 2.52
CA GLU A 31 0.67 -6.88 3.22
C GLU A 31 -0.17 -7.38 4.40
N GLY A 32 -0.69 -6.48 5.23
CA GLY A 32 -1.52 -6.78 6.39
C GLY A 32 -2.78 -5.91 6.51
N SER A 33 -3.61 -6.22 7.53
CA SER A 33 -4.85 -5.50 7.81
C SER A 33 -4.64 -4.03 8.18
N SER A 34 -3.62 -3.75 9.02
CA SER A 34 -3.27 -2.39 9.43
C SER A 34 -2.96 -1.46 8.25
N ASP A 35 -2.31 -1.99 7.20
CA ASP A 35 -2.03 -1.24 5.98
C ASP A 35 -3.33 -0.82 5.25
N VAL A 36 -4.33 -1.70 5.24
CA VAL A 36 -5.65 -1.42 4.64
C VAL A 36 -6.34 -0.31 5.41
N ASP A 37 -6.35 -0.41 6.74
CA ASP A 37 -7.07 0.52 7.61
C ASP A 37 -6.42 1.91 7.57
N ILE A 38 -5.09 1.98 7.68
CA ILE A 38 -4.35 3.25 7.55
C ILE A 38 -4.53 3.85 6.16
N LEU A 39 -4.42 3.07 5.07
CA LEU A 39 -4.53 3.64 3.73
C LEU A 39 -5.93 4.21 3.47
N LYS A 40 -6.99 3.51 3.91
CA LYS A 40 -8.36 4.00 3.84
C LYS A 40 -8.55 5.24 4.69
N ALA A 41 -8.08 5.21 5.94
CA ALA A 41 -8.22 6.34 6.85
C ALA A 41 -7.51 7.58 6.32
N VAL A 42 -6.35 7.43 5.66
CA VAL A 42 -5.54 8.53 5.10
C VAL A 42 -6.13 9.11 3.81
N VAL A 43 -6.67 8.29 2.92
CA VAL A 43 -7.15 8.76 1.61
C VAL A 43 -8.64 9.11 1.61
N GLU A 44 -9.44 8.44 2.45
CA GLU A 44 -10.92 8.46 2.49
C GLU A 44 -11.57 8.06 1.16
N GLU A 45 -11.40 8.87 0.13
CA GLU A 45 -12.08 8.76 -1.14
C GLU A 45 -11.13 8.83 -2.34
N PRO A 46 -10.75 7.68 -2.94
CA PRO A 46 -10.10 7.69 -4.23
C PRO A 46 -10.97 8.30 -5.35
N GLU A 47 -10.29 8.86 -6.36
CA GLU A 47 -10.90 9.45 -7.56
C GLU A 47 -11.51 8.39 -8.50
N VAL A 48 -11.13 7.12 -8.34
CA VAL A 48 -11.62 5.99 -9.14
C VAL A 48 -12.01 4.82 -8.24
N ASN A 49 -12.72 3.83 -8.79
CA ASN A 49 -13.04 2.59 -8.08
C ASN A 49 -11.78 1.73 -7.89
N ILE A 50 -11.20 1.83 -6.69
CA ILE A 50 -10.03 1.05 -6.27
C ILE A 50 -10.50 -0.06 -5.33
N GLY A 51 -10.19 -1.30 -5.68
CA GLY A 51 -10.31 -2.44 -4.78
C GLY A 51 -9.13 -2.48 -3.83
N ILE A 52 -9.34 -2.78 -2.56
CA ILE A 52 -8.25 -2.93 -1.57
C ILE A 52 -8.41 -4.25 -0.82
N THR A 53 -7.31 -4.93 -0.54
CA THR A 53 -7.32 -6.21 0.16
C THR A 53 -6.09 -6.39 1.04
N ASP A 54 -6.31 -7.01 2.19
CA ASP A 54 -5.27 -7.55 3.07
C ASP A 54 -4.90 -8.95 2.56
N CYS A 55 -3.61 -9.19 2.33
CA CYS A 55 -3.11 -10.48 1.86
C CYS A 55 -2.76 -11.44 3.00
N GLY A 56 -2.56 -10.97 4.23
CA GLY A 56 -2.16 -11.80 5.37
C GLY A 56 -0.67 -12.16 5.36
N GLY A 57 0.18 -11.32 4.77
CA GLY A 57 1.63 -11.48 4.71
C GLY A 57 2.21 -11.37 3.30
N ILE A 58 3.52 -11.15 3.24
CA ILE A 58 4.23 -10.88 1.99
C ILE A 58 4.20 -12.05 0.99
N ARG A 59 4.22 -13.31 1.47
CA ARG A 59 4.17 -14.49 0.60
C ARG A 59 2.81 -14.60 -0.08
N GLU A 60 1.76 -14.40 0.69
CA GLU A 60 0.39 -14.34 0.22
C GLU A 60 0.17 -13.17 -0.74
N THR A 61 0.81 -12.02 -0.52
CA THR A 61 0.77 -10.90 -1.45
C THR A 61 1.22 -11.31 -2.86
N TYR A 62 2.25 -12.15 -2.97
CA TYR A 62 2.72 -12.67 -4.27
C TYR A 62 1.68 -13.58 -4.93
N GLU A 63 1.05 -14.46 -4.14
CA GLU A 63 0.03 -15.37 -4.64
C GLU A 63 -1.21 -14.62 -5.12
N VAL A 64 -1.70 -13.68 -4.32
CA VAL A 64 -2.84 -12.82 -4.66
C VAL A 64 -2.52 -11.95 -5.86
N ALA A 65 -1.30 -11.41 -5.97
CA ALA A 65 -0.86 -10.66 -7.14
C ALA A 65 -0.94 -11.49 -8.42
N ARG A 66 -0.57 -12.76 -8.37
CA ARG A 66 -0.68 -13.68 -9.50
C ARG A 66 -2.15 -13.87 -9.90
N TYR A 67 -3.05 -14.12 -8.95
CA TYR A 67 -4.48 -14.26 -9.25
C TYR A 67 -5.07 -12.97 -9.82
N VAL A 68 -4.72 -11.81 -9.26
CA VAL A 68 -5.17 -10.52 -9.77
C VAL A 68 -4.62 -10.26 -11.17
N ALA A 69 -3.38 -10.63 -11.48
CA ALA A 69 -2.82 -10.50 -12.83
C ALA A 69 -3.60 -11.36 -13.85
N VAL A 70 -3.97 -12.59 -13.50
CA VAL A 70 -4.81 -13.46 -14.35
C VAL A 70 -6.22 -12.89 -14.50
N LEU A 71 -6.82 -12.36 -13.43
CA LEU A 71 -8.15 -11.75 -13.48
C LEU A 71 -8.14 -10.42 -14.25
N ALA A 72 -7.03 -9.67 -14.22
CA ALA A 72 -6.82 -8.45 -14.99
C ALA A 72 -6.85 -8.71 -16.49
N TYR A 73 -6.45 -9.91 -16.94
CA TYR A 73 -6.60 -10.31 -18.33
C TYR A 73 -8.07 -10.38 -18.76
N GLN A 74 -8.93 -10.97 -17.91
CA GLN A 74 -10.36 -11.09 -18.21
C GLN A 74 -11.12 -9.77 -18.00
N SER A 75 -10.63 -8.90 -17.13
CA SER A 75 -11.18 -7.57 -16.94
C SER A 75 -10.79 -6.63 -18.09
N ARG A 76 -11.77 -5.95 -18.68
CA ARG A 76 -11.51 -4.83 -19.61
C ARG A 76 -11.25 -3.51 -18.88
N ARG A 77 -11.50 -3.45 -17.57
CA ARG A 77 -11.47 -2.24 -16.74
C ARG A 77 -10.21 -2.15 -15.89
N LEU A 78 -9.71 -3.27 -15.38
CA LEU A 78 -8.53 -3.29 -14.53
C LEU A 78 -7.28 -2.92 -15.34
N ARG A 79 -6.63 -1.80 -15.00
CA ARG A 79 -5.46 -1.26 -15.71
C ARG A 79 -4.19 -1.23 -14.87
N SER A 80 -4.34 -1.17 -13.56
CA SER A 80 -3.21 -1.05 -12.65
C SER A 80 -3.35 -1.88 -11.38
N LEU A 81 -2.20 -2.35 -10.92
CA LEU A 81 -2.00 -3.08 -9.69
C LEU A 81 -1.12 -2.24 -8.76
N GLY A 82 -1.68 -1.84 -7.63
CA GLY A 82 -0.95 -1.25 -6.51
C GLY A 82 -0.51 -2.35 -5.55
N ILE A 83 0.70 -2.26 -5.03
CA ILE A 83 1.22 -3.15 -3.99
C ILE A 83 1.81 -2.28 -2.89
N LEU A 84 1.29 -2.42 -1.68
CA LEU A 84 1.74 -1.70 -0.48
C LEU A 84 2.32 -2.71 0.49
N VAL A 85 3.62 -2.58 0.77
CA VAL A 85 4.37 -3.50 1.65
C VAL A 85 5.27 -2.73 2.58
N ASN A 86 5.61 -3.32 3.72
CA ASN A 86 6.54 -2.72 4.67
C ASN A 86 7.98 -2.75 4.14
N ALA A 87 8.78 -1.76 4.55
CA ALA A 87 10.22 -1.75 4.30
C ALA A 87 10.93 -2.82 5.13
N ASP A 88 10.41 -3.12 6.32
CA ASP A 88 11.05 -3.97 7.32
C ASP A 88 12.49 -3.48 7.58
N GLU A 89 13.47 -4.35 7.40
CA GLU A 89 14.90 -4.08 7.58
C GLU A 89 15.57 -3.60 6.27
N PHE A 90 14.83 -3.60 5.15
CA PHE A 90 15.37 -3.37 3.81
C PHE A 90 15.42 -1.89 3.44
N SER A 91 16.29 -1.54 2.48
CA SER A 91 16.16 -0.27 1.76
C SER A 91 14.89 -0.27 0.90
N TYR A 92 14.34 0.91 0.58
CA TYR A 92 13.16 0.98 -0.28
C TYR A 92 13.42 0.38 -1.66
N GLU A 93 14.62 0.60 -2.20
CA GLU A 93 15.01 0.11 -3.53
C GLU A 93 15.22 -1.41 -3.51
N ASP A 94 15.87 -1.94 -2.48
CA ASP A 94 16.11 -3.38 -2.35
C ASP A 94 14.81 -4.13 -2.10
N ARG A 95 13.91 -3.59 -1.25
CA ARG A 95 12.58 -4.17 -1.03
C ARG A 95 11.76 -4.18 -2.31
N ALA A 96 11.76 -3.09 -3.08
CA ALA A 96 11.05 -3.02 -4.35
C ALA A 96 11.61 -4.01 -5.38
N ARG A 97 12.94 -4.10 -5.53
CA ARG A 97 13.59 -5.08 -6.42
C ARG A 97 13.24 -6.51 -6.02
N SER A 98 13.44 -6.87 -4.75
CA SER A 98 13.14 -8.20 -4.22
C SER A 98 11.67 -8.60 -4.41
N LEU A 99 10.76 -7.64 -4.23
CA LEU A 99 9.34 -7.85 -4.49
C LEU A 99 9.06 -8.13 -5.96
N LEU A 100 9.60 -7.33 -6.88
CA LEU A 100 9.41 -7.55 -8.31
C LEU A 100 10.03 -8.86 -8.79
N ASP A 101 11.23 -9.21 -8.31
CA ASP A 101 11.88 -10.49 -8.62
C ASP A 101 11.03 -11.68 -8.13
N SER A 102 10.43 -11.54 -6.95
CA SER A 102 9.47 -12.53 -6.44
C SER A 102 8.23 -12.64 -7.31
N LEU A 103 7.66 -11.53 -7.79
CA LEU A 103 6.52 -11.57 -8.72
C LEU A 103 6.88 -12.26 -10.04
N VAL A 104 8.10 -12.03 -10.56
CA VAL A 104 8.62 -12.73 -11.75
C VAL A 104 8.73 -14.22 -11.49
N ALA A 105 9.28 -14.63 -10.35
CA ALA A 105 9.36 -16.03 -9.95
C ALA A 105 7.98 -16.68 -9.81
N HIS A 106 6.95 -15.91 -9.44
CA HIS A 106 5.55 -16.35 -9.37
C HIS A 106 4.79 -16.23 -10.71
N GLY A 107 5.50 -16.00 -11.81
CA GLY A 107 4.97 -16.07 -13.17
C GLY A 107 4.33 -14.77 -13.69
N ILE A 108 4.54 -13.63 -13.03
CA ILE A 108 4.12 -12.32 -13.54
C ILE A 108 5.30 -11.72 -14.31
N PRO A 109 5.22 -11.52 -15.64
CA PRO A 109 6.36 -11.06 -16.44
C PRO A 109 6.57 -9.55 -16.32
N ILE A 110 6.99 -9.11 -15.12
CA ILE A 110 7.32 -7.74 -14.77
C ILE A 110 8.51 -7.24 -15.62
N LYS A 111 8.45 -5.99 -16.06
CA LYS A 111 9.49 -5.32 -16.85
C LYS A 111 9.77 -3.92 -16.33
N GLY A 112 11.06 -3.66 -16.09
CA GLY A 112 11.58 -2.37 -15.66
C GLY A 112 11.27 -2.08 -14.19
N LEU A 113 12.03 -1.16 -13.62
CA LEU A 113 11.80 -0.62 -12.30
C LEU A 113 12.21 0.86 -12.36
N GLU A 114 11.23 1.73 -12.29
CA GLU A 114 11.42 3.18 -12.31
C GLU A 114 11.06 3.73 -10.94
N ARG A 115 11.95 4.51 -10.33
CA ARG A 115 11.63 5.24 -9.12
C ARG A 115 10.83 6.48 -9.48
N VAL A 116 9.60 6.56 -8.96
CA VAL A 116 8.70 7.72 -9.18
C VAL A 116 8.88 8.74 -8.06
N ASP A 117 8.99 8.25 -6.82
CA ASP A 117 9.26 9.05 -5.63
C ASP A 117 10.03 8.20 -4.61
N LYS A 118 10.46 8.78 -3.48
CA LYS A 118 10.99 8.06 -2.31
C LYS A 118 9.98 7.02 -1.83
N GLY A 119 10.32 5.75 -1.99
CA GLY A 119 9.48 4.63 -1.59
C GLY A 119 8.33 4.32 -2.56
N ILE A 120 8.23 5.00 -3.71
CA ILE A 120 7.23 4.68 -4.74
C ILE A 120 7.95 4.31 -6.03
N PHE A 121 7.63 3.13 -6.53
CA PHE A 121 8.24 2.55 -7.72
C PHE A 121 7.18 2.14 -8.72
N LYS A 122 7.50 2.27 -9.99
CA LYS A 122 6.66 1.91 -11.10
C LYS A 122 7.32 0.81 -11.92
N SER A 123 6.50 -0.15 -12.30
CA SER A 123 6.84 -1.18 -13.25
C SER A 123 5.64 -1.45 -14.15
N SER A 124 5.77 -2.41 -15.04
CA SER A 124 4.66 -2.88 -15.86
C SER A 124 4.88 -4.31 -16.28
N PHE A 125 3.79 -5.01 -16.55
CA PHE A 125 3.84 -6.29 -17.24
C PHE A 125 2.94 -6.22 -18.47
N ARG A 126 3.14 -7.16 -19.40
CA ARG A 126 2.25 -7.35 -20.55
C ARG A 126 1.65 -8.74 -20.47
N LEU A 127 0.33 -8.82 -20.65
CA LEU A 127 -0.38 -10.07 -20.93
C LEU A 127 -1.03 -9.92 -22.31
N HIS A 128 -0.61 -10.78 -23.23
CA HIS A 128 -0.97 -10.67 -24.66
C HIS A 128 -0.68 -9.27 -25.22
N THR A 129 -1.70 -8.58 -25.74
CA THR A 129 -1.57 -7.25 -26.36
C THR A 129 -1.72 -6.08 -25.38
N ARG A 130 -2.05 -6.36 -24.10
CA ARG A 130 -2.32 -5.30 -23.11
C ARG A 130 -1.15 -5.10 -22.15
N ARG A 131 -0.88 -3.84 -21.85
CA ARG A 131 0.07 -3.42 -20.81
C ARG A 131 -0.70 -3.10 -19.54
N TYR A 132 -0.18 -3.59 -18.42
CA TYR A 132 -0.68 -3.32 -17.07
C TYR A 132 0.41 -2.59 -16.30
N SER A 133 0.02 -1.54 -15.58
CA SER A 133 0.96 -0.81 -14.73
C SER A 133 1.00 -1.42 -13.34
N VAL A 134 2.19 -1.57 -12.78
CA VAL A 134 2.39 -1.99 -11.39
C VAL A 134 2.98 -0.81 -10.65
N LEU A 135 2.36 -0.41 -9.55
CA LEU A 135 2.85 0.63 -8.67
C LEU A 135 3.13 -0.01 -7.31
N VAL A 136 4.35 0.11 -6.84
CA VAL A 136 4.81 -0.45 -5.57
C VAL A 136 5.07 0.71 -4.61
N CYS A 137 4.44 0.68 -3.45
CA CYS A 137 4.70 1.59 -2.34
C CYS A 137 5.36 0.80 -1.20
N ILE A 138 6.58 1.20 -0.85
CA ILE A 138 7.28 0.67 0.31
C ILE A 138 7.03 1.61 1.49
N ALA A 139 6.25 1.12 2.46
CA ALA A 139 5.91 1.83 3.69
C ALA A 139 7.08 1.83 4.68
N GLY A 140 7.02 2.69 5.71
CA GLY A 140 8.11 2.86 6.68
C GLY A 140 8.87 4.18 6.58
N VAL A 141 9.26 4.76 7.70
CA VAL A 141 10.00 6.02 7.84
C VAL A 141 11.38 5.72 8.41
N LYS A 142 12.38 5.64 7.52
CA LYS A 142 13.76 5.22 7.86
C LYS A 142 14.48 6.14 8.82
N GLU A 143 14.00 7.36 8.98
CA GLU A 143 14.55 8.35 9.90
C GLU A 143 14.23 8.03 11.37
N LEU A 144 13.26 7.14 11.63
CA LEU A 144 12.93 6.68 12.97
C LEU A 144 14.01 5.72 13.50
N PRO A 145 14.34 5.77 14.80
CA PRO A 145 15.35 4.91 15.40
C PRO A 145 14.80 3.50 15.69
N LEU A 146 14.27 2.82 14.68
CA LEU A 146 13.62 1.51 14.78
C LEU A 146 14.38 0.49 13.91
N SER A 147 14.34 -0.78 14.30
CA SER A 147 14.98 -1.86 13.52
C SER A 147 14.16 -2.29 12.31
N ARG A 148 12.84 -2.19 12.41
CA ARG A 148 11.87 -2.58 11.37
C ARG A 148 10.93 -1.43 11.08
N HIS A 149 10.76 -1.16 9.79
CA HIS A 149 10.00 -0.03 9.31
C HIS A 149 8.72 -0.47 8.61
N CYS A 150 7.59 -0.02 9.14
CA CYS A 150 6.26 -0.38 8.67
C CYS A 150 5.37 0.86 8.44
N ILE A 151 4.17 0.68 7.91
CA ILE A 151 3.26 1.80 7.65
C ILE A 151 2.94 2.63 8.90
N GLU A 152 2.91 1.99 10.08
CA GLU A 152 2.67 2.61 11.38
C GLU A 152 3.75 3.65 11.74
N ASP A 153 4.93 3.59 11.11
CA ASP A 153 5.97 4.61 11.24
C ASP A 153 5.45 6.01 10.92
N HIS A 154 4.46 6.13 10.01
CA HIS A 154 3.83 7.41 9.75
C HIS A 154 3.09 7.94 10.98
N ILE A 155 2.40 7.09 11.73
CA ILE A 155 1.70 7.47 12.96
C ILE A 155 2.70 7.93 14.01
N VAL A 156 3.75 7.14 14.24
CA VAL A 156 4.81 7.47 15.20
C VAL A 156 5.54 8.75 14.82
N SER A 157 5.83 8.95 13.53
CA SER A 157 6.42 10.18 13.00
C SER A 157 5.52 11.39 13.26
N ALA A 158 4.21 11.27 13.08
CA ALA A 158 3.28 12.34 13.42
C ALA A 158 3.27 12.64 14.93
N LEU A 159 3.24 11.61 15.78
CA LEU A 159 3.25 11.80 17.24
C LEU A 159 4.54 12.47 17.73
N LEU A 160 5.69 12.15 17.12
CA LEU A 160 6.96 12.82 17.40
C LEU A 160 6.95 14.29 16.98
N MET A 161 6.49 14.57 15.75
CA MET A 161 6.39 15.94 15.24
C MET A 161 5.36 16.77 16.01
N ASP A 162 4.38 16.11 16.62
CA ASP A 162 3.37 16.73 17.47
C ASP A 162 3.75 16.79 18.95
N GLU A 163 5.01 16.45 19.28
CA GLU A 163 5.57 16.44 20.65
C GLU A 163 4.79 15.60 21.67
N ARG A 164 3.93 14.67 21.22
CA ARG A 164 3.17 13.76 22.09
C ARG A 164 4.01 12.61 22.62
N ILE A 165 5.08 12.29 21.89
CA ILE A 165 6.08 11.30 22.27
C ILE A 165 7.47 11.88 21.99
N SER A 166 8.47 11.36 22.67
CA SER A 166 9.87 11.74 22.50
C SER A 166 10.67 10.66 21.79
N ARG A 167 11.77 11.03 21.15
CA ARG A 167 12.65 10.08 20.45
C ARG A 167 13.24 9.01 21.38
N LYS A 168 13.43 9.35 22.66
CA LYS A 168 13.92 8.43 23.70
C LYS A 168 12.96 7.28 23.97
N GLU A 169 11.65 7.52 23.81
CA GLU A 169 10.64 6.48 24.01
C GLU A 169 10.65 5.40 22.92
N LEU A 170 11.35 5.65 21.81
CA LEU A 170 11.51 4.69 20.72
C LEU A 170 12.80 3.87 20.83
N GLU A 171 13.69 4.20 21.78
CA GLU A 171 14.95 3.48 21.95
C GLU A 171 14.70 2.03 22.38
N GLY A 172 15.31 1.08 21.67
CA GLY A 172 15.15 -0.35 21.96
C GLY A 172 13.84 -0.96 21.45
N ILE A 173 12.98 -0.20 20.79
CA ILE A 173 11.75 -0.71 20.19
C ILE A 173 12.03 -1.28 18.80
N SER A 174 11.46 -2.45 18.53
CA SER A 174 11.69 -3.16 17.27
C SER A 174 10.99 -2.50 16.08
N SER A 175 9.70 -2.16 16.25
CA SER A 175 8.84 -1.59 15.21
C SER A 175 7.82 -0.58 15.76
N SER A 176 7.31 0.30 14.89
CA SER A 176 6.25 1.25 15.29
C SER A 176 4.95 0.54 15.68
N LYS A 177 4.68 -0.62 15.08
CA LYS A 177 3.52 -1.43 15.43
C LYS A 177 3.56 -1.86 16.91
N ASP A 178 4.70 -2.41 17.36
CA ASP A 178 4.88 -2.81 18.76
C ASP A 178 4.73 -1.62 19.71
N PHE A 179 5.27 -0.45 19.34
CA PHE A 179 5.14 0.76 20.15
C PHE A 179 3.67 1.18 20.34
N LEU A 180 2.92 1.29 19.24
CA LEU A 180 1.53 1.74 19.27
C LEU A 180 0.65 0.74 20.04
N GLU A 181 0.85 -0.56 19.84
CA GLU A 181 0.16 -1.62 20.59
C GLU A 181 0.47 -1.54 22.09
N SER A 182 1.74 -1.40 22.48
CA SER A 182 2.14 -1.31 23.89
C SER A 182 1.57 -0.09 24.63
N ARG A 183 1.27 0.99 23.89
CA ARG A 183 0.69 2.22 24.42
C ARG A 183 -0.83 2.30 24.25
N ASN A 184 -1.45 1.26 23.68
CA ASN A 184 -2.88 1.22 23.36
C ASN A 184 -3.34 2.47 22.58
N ILE A 185 -2.52 2.91 21.62
CA ILE A 185 -2.82 4.10 20.81
C ILE A 185 -3.76 3.70 19.67
N CYS A 186 -4.93 4.33 19.61
CA CYS A 186 -5.86 4.16 18.51
C CYS A 186 -5.37 4.91 17.27
N ILE A 187 -4.97 4.17 16.23
CA ILE A 187 -4.43 4.72 14.98
C ILE A 187 -5.45 5.61 14.27
N GLU A 188 -6.71 5.18 14.20
CA GLU A 188 -7.79 5.94 13.55
C GLU A 188 -8.01 7.30 14.22
N ASP A 189 -8.03 7.34 15.55
CA ASP A 189 -8.20 8.58 16.31
C ASP A 189 -7.06 9.57 16.07
N VAL A 190 -5.82 9.06 15.99
CA VAL A 190 -4.66 9.89 15.65
C VAL A 190 -4.80 10.47 14.25
N ILE A 191 -5.14 9.65 13.25
CA ILE A 191 -5.34 10.10 11.87
C ILE A 191 -6.43 11.17 11.79
N MET A 192 -7.59 10.92 12.43
CA MET A 192 -8.73 11.84 12.41
C MET A 192 -8.43 13.16 13.11
N THR A 193 -7.72 13.11 14.25
CA THR A 193 -7.29 14.30 14.98
C THR A 193 -6.32 15.12 14.13
N LEU A 194 -5.31 14.48 13.53
CA LEU A 194 -4.36 15.16 12.65
C LEU A 194 -5.05 15.80 11.45
N ARG A 195 -5.97 15.09 10.80
CA ARG A 195 -6.74 15.63 9.67
C ARG A 195 -7.55 16.86 10.06
N ARG A 196 -8.24 16.83 11.20
CA ARG A 196 -9.15 17.90 11.63
C ARG A 196 -8.43 19.11 12.19
N GLU A 197 -7.38 18.88 12.99
CA GLU A 197 -6.79 19.91 13.85
C GLU A 197 -5.38 20.32 13.39
N LYS A 198 -4.67 19.46 12.66
CA LYS A 198 -3.26 19.64 12.28
C LYS A 198 -3.01 19.23 10.82
N TYR A 199 -3.83 19.77 9.92
CA TYR A 199 -3.87 19.34 8.51
C TYR A 199 -2.52 19.44 7.79
N GLU A 200 -1.71 20.46 8.07
CA GLU A 200 -0.37 20.60 7.48
C GLU A 200 0.56 19.44 7.88
N LEU A 201 0.51 19.02 9.15
CA LEU A 201 1.27 17.87 9.64
C LEU A 201 0.74 16.57 9.02
N PHE A 202 -0.59 16.43 8.95
CA PHE A 202 -1.25 15.31 8.28
C PHE A 202 -0.77 15.16 6.82
N GLU A 203 -0.80 16.24 6.04
CA GLU A 203 -0.32 16.27 4.66
C GLU A 203 1.14 15.83 4.56
N LYS A 204 2.00 16.41 5.40
CA LYS A 204 3.43 16.13 5.39
C LYS A 204 3.74 14.67 5.70
N VAL A 205 3.11 14.11 6.73
CA VAL A 205 3.40 12.75 7.21
C VAL A 205 2.88 11.71 6.22
N PHE A 206 1.69 11.92 5.66
CA PHE A 206 1.01 10.93 4.81
C PHE A 206 1.14 11.22 3.30
N GLN A 207 1.95 12.21 2.91
CA GLN A 207 2.15 12.62 1.52
C GLN A 207 2.42 11.43 0.59
N ARG A 208 3.29 10.50 1.00
CA ARG A 208 3.66 9.32 0.21
C ARG A 208 2.47 8.40 -0.06
N LEU A 209 1.69 8.07 0.97
CA LEU A 209 0.53 7.18 0.81
C LEU A 209 -0.56 7.81 -0.07
N ARG A 210 -0.79 9.11 0.09
CA ARG A 210 -1.73 9.87 -0.75
C ARG A 210 -1.26 9.95 -2.19
N MET A 211 0.03 10.20 -2.40
CA MET A 211 0.63 10.21 -3.74
C MET A 211 0.52 8.84 -4.42
N PHE A 212 0.77 7.75 -3.68
CA PHE A 212 0.61 6.39 -4.19
C PHE A 212 -0.79 6.15 -4.76
N VAL A 213 -1.84 6.48 -4.01
CA VAL A 213 -3.23 6.28 -4.47
C VAL A 213 -3.58 7.22 -5.63
N LYS A 214 -3.12 8.48 -5.60
CA LYS A 214 -3.32 9.43 -6.69
C LYS A 214 -2.65 8.98 -7.99
N LEU A 215 -1.44 8.43 -7.92
CA LEU A 215 -0.75 7.88 -9.08
C LEU A 215 -1.48 6.65 -9.62
N LEU A 216 -1.99 5.79 -8.76
CA LEU A 216 -2.77 4.62 -9.16
C LEU A 216 -4.08 5.01 -9.87
N ALA A 217 -4.77 6.04 -9.37
CA ALA A 217 -5.95 6.61 -10.03
C ALA A 217 -5.61 7.18 -11.43
N ASN A 218 -4.51 7.92 -11.54
CA ASN A 218 -4.05 8.47 -12.83
C ASN A 218 -3.72 7.38 -13.87
N LEU A 219 -3.09 6.28 -13.44
CA LEU A 219 -2.80 5.13 -14.30
C LEU A 219 -4.08 4.42 -14.77
N SER A 220 -5.15 4.50 -13.98
CA SER A 220 -6.47 3.96 -14.33
C SER A 220 -7.20 4.80 -15.38
N ILE A 221 -7.05 6.13 -15.31
CA ILE A 221 -7.74 7.09 -16.19
C ILE A 221 -7.05 7.16 -17.56
N ARG A 222 -5.72 7.28 -17.58
CA ARG A 222 -4.93 7.53 -18.80
C ARG A 222 -4.66 6.27 -19.63
N GLY A 223 -5.62 5.35 -19.75
CA GLY A 223 -5.41 4.07 -20.45
C GLY A 223 -4.75 4.23 -21.82
N ILE A 224 -3.43 4.01 -21.88
CA ILE A 224 -2.64 3.84 -23.11
C ILE A 224 -2.63 2.35 -23.45
#